data_AF-A0A673IDJ6-F1
#
_entry.id   AF-A0A673IDJ6-F1
#
_cell.length_a   1.000
_cell.length_b   1.000
_cell.length_c   1.000
_cell.angle_alpha   90.00
_cell.angle_beta   90.00
_cell.angle_gamma   90.00
#
_symmetry.space_group_name_H-M   'P 1'
#
loop_
_entity.id
_entity.type
_entity.pdbx_description
1 polymer ?
#
loop_
_entity_poly.entity_id
_entity_poly.type
_entity_poly.pdbx_seq_one_letter_code
_entity_poly.pdbx_strand_id
1 'polypeptide(L)'
;MFAKLKKKLAEEAATAPRSGRIPRSMSKESITSVGADSGDDFTSDGSSSRDDVSSQIQRRNDQIRKLEAKLSDYAEQLRLMQKTKEKLEIALEKYQDSSMRKLQDQNEAFQTNRAKMAEGMALALEKKDQEWIEKLATLEQDKLSLAARLDEMTEQSLSLFQKRDDLDELEGFQQQELAKVKHMLLRREEQLSQREKELKLRGEELNTPDPDSETKERLQESRQEKSTDKTISETPMPATAPTPASGLPQTSGPPPITSNTTVTNSSDLTDTREINFEYLKHVVLKFMSSREAEAFQLIRAISVLLHFTKEEEDMLKQTLEYKMSWFGSKPTPKGIIRPSISGTSSWS
;
A
#
# COMPACT_ATOMS: atom_id res chain seq x y z
N MET A 1 -14.37 26.06 4.12
CA MET A 1 -13.67 26.56 5.33
C MET A 1 -13.69 28.09 5.43
N PHE A 2 -12.87 28.82 4.65
CA PHE A 2 -12.62 30.27 4.84
C PHE A 2 -13.84 31.18 5.07
N ALA A 3 -14.97 30.97 4.40
CA ALA A 3 -16.17 31.79 4.61
C ALA A 3 -16.73 31.71 6.04
N LYS A 4 -16.73 30.52 6.67
CA LYS A 4 -17.14 30.37 8.08
C LYS A 4 -16.12 31.00 9.03
N LEU A 5 -14.83 30.97 8.70
CA LEU A 5 -13.78 31.62 9.50
C LEU A 5 -13.90 33.15 9.45
N LYS A 6 -14.12 33.74 8.26
CA LYS A 6 -14.40 35.18 8.11
C LYS A 6 -15.68 35.61 8.83
N LYS A 7 -16.75 34.80 8.80
CA LYS A 7 -17.95 35.10 9.60
C LYS A 7 -17.64 35.10 11.09
N LYS A 8 -16.99 34.05 11.60
CA LYS A 8 -16.67 33.93 13.03
C LYS A 8 -15.81 35.11 13.52
N LEU A 9 -14.79 35.51 12.75
CA LEU A 9 -13.91 36.63 13.11
C LEU A 9 -14.66 37.98 13.14
N ALA A 10 -15.65 38.19 12.27
CA ALA A 10 -16.50 39.39 12.30
C ALA A 10 -17.51 39.39 13.47
N GLU A 11 -18.01 38.22 13.85
CA GLU A 11 -18.96 37.99 14.95
C GLU A 11 -18.26 38.14 16.33
N GLU A 12 -17.00 37.70 16.42
CA GLU A 12 -16.11 37.85 17.58
C GLU A 12 -15.61 39.31 17.72
N ALA A 13 -15.28 39.99 16.61
CA ALA A 13 -14.96 41.42 16.63
C ALA A 13 -16.15 42.30 17.05
N ALA A 14 -17.39 41.87 16.79
CA ALA A 14 -18.61 42.58 17.19
C ALA A 14 -18.97 42.42 18.68
N THR A 15 -18.32 41.50 19.40
CA THR A 15 -18.62 41.16 20.81
C THR A 15 -17.54 41.60 21.80
N ALA A 16 -16.52 42.34 21.35
CA ALA A 16 -15.54 42.96 22.23
C ALA A 16 -16.20 43.96 23.21
N PRO A 17 -15.90 43.91 24.53
CA PRO A 17 -16.47 44.83 25.50
C PRO A 17 -15.96 46.26 25.23
N ARG A 18 -16.88 47.22 25.13
CA ARG A 18 -16.56 48.65 24.97
C ARG A 18 -15.69 49.16 26.13
N SER A 19 -14.41 49.40 25.87
CA SER A 19 -13.60 50.27 26.72
C SER A 19 -14.21 51.67 26.70
N GLY A 20 -14.84 52.10 27.80
CA GLY A 20 -15.71 53.27 27.73
C GLY A 20 -16.55 53.67 28.94
N ARG A 21 -16.07 53.52 30.19
CA ARG A 21 -16.56 54.40 31.28
C ARG A 21 -15.58 54.55 32.44
N ILE A 22 -14.85 55.67 32.45
CA ILE A 22 -14.22 56.18 33.67
C ILE A 22 -15.36 56.75 34.54
N PRO A 23 -15.58 56.27 35.78
CA PRO A 23 -16.49 56.92 36.69
C PRO A 23 -15.86 58.24 37.19
N ARG A 24 -16.37 59.37 36.69
CA ARG A 24 -16.10 60.68 37.32
C ARG A 24 -16.76 60.68 38.70
N SER A 25 -15.99 60.39 39.75
CA SER A 25 -16.37 60.63 41.13
C SER A 25 -16.22 62.11 41.43
N MET A 26 -17.34 62.81 41.63
CA MET A 26 -17.35 64.26 41.84
C MET A 26 -16.67 64.65 43.15
N SER A 27 -15.66 65.51 43.09
CA SER A 27 -15.26 66.33 44.23
C SER A 27 -16.45 67.19 44.65
N LYS A 28 -16.80 67.17 45.94
CA LYS A 28 -17.72 68.11 46.56
C LYS A 28 -16.96 68.89 47.63
N GLU A 29 -16.17 69.88 47.20
CA GLU A 29 -15.66 70.90 48.13
C GLU A 29 -16.80 71.84 48.57
N SER A 30 -17.43 71.51 49.70
CA SER A 30 -18.43 72.35 50.37
C SER A 30 -17.79 73.59 50.99
N ILE A 31 -17.60 74.64 50.19
CA ILE A 31 -17.21 75.97 50.69
C ILE A 31 -18.37 76.64 51.43
N THR A 32 -18.44 76.46 52.75
CA THR A 32 -19.35 77.22 53.61
C THR A 32 -18.89 78.67 53.70
N SER A 33 -19.43 79.52 52.84
CA SER A 33 -19.27 80.97 52.93
C SER A 33 -19.96 81.48 54.20
N VAL A 34 -19.17 81.79 55.23
CA VAL A 34 -19.63 82.54 56.40
C VAL A 34 -19.47 84.02 56.06
N GLY A 35 -20.58 84.75 56.04
CA GLY A 35 -20.60 86.19 55.73
C GLY A 35 -19.87 87.03 56.78
N ALA A 36 -19.50 88.25 56.39
CA ALA A 36 -18.86 89.20 57.28
C ALA A 36 -19.81 89.68 58.39
N ASP A 37 -19.26 89.85 59.58
CA ASP A 37 -19.83 90.68 60.65
C ASP A 37 -18.88 91.88 60.84
N SER A 38 -19.42 93.09 60.71
CA SER A 38 -18.67 94.34 60.82
C SER A 38 -19.13 95.11 62.06
N GLY A 39 -18.68 94.63 63.22
CA GLY A 39 -18.75 95.39 64.47
C GLY A 39 -17.76 96.55 64.46
N ASP A 40 -18.26 97.74 64.14
CA ASP A 40 -17.58 99.01 64.39
C ASP A 40 -17.87 99.47 65.83
N ASP A 41 -16.82 99.60 66.65
CA ASP A 41 -16.85 100.33 67.92
C ASP A 41 -15.43 100.79 68.28
N PHE A 42 -15.07 102.03 67.90
CA PHE A 42 -13.74 102.59 68.11
C PHE A 42 -13.73 103.58 69.29
N THR A 43 -13.95 103.08 70.51
CA THR A 43 -13.83 103.89 71.73
C THR A 43 -12.40 104.37 71.96
N SER A 44 -12.23 105.69 72.12
CA SER A 44 -10.91 106.32 72.23
C SER A 44 -10.51 106.58 73.69
N ASP A 45 -9.45 105.92 74.15
CA ASP A 45 -8.65 106.32 75.31
C ASP A 45 -7.16 106.31 74.92
N GLY A 46 -6.45 107.40 75.19
CA GLY A 46 -5.05 107.61 74.82
C GLY A 46 -4.02 106.89 75.69
N SER A 47 -4.44 105.94 76.54
CA SER A 47 -3.63 105.45 77.67
C SER A 47 -3.05 104.02 77.52
N SER A 48 -3.34 103.29 76.42
CA SER A 48 -3.05 101.84 76.29
C SER A 48 -2.12 101.45 75.11
N SER A 49 -1.56 102.44 74.39
CA SER A 49 -0.85 102.30 73.10
C SER A 49 0.34 101.31 73.06
N ARG A 50 0.87 100.87 74.21
CA ARG A 50 1.97 99.89 74.29
C ARG A 50 1.51 98.46 74.60
N ASP A 51 0.54 98.31 75.49
CA ASP A 51 0.13 97.00 76.00
C ASP A 51 -0.92 96.33 75.11
N ASP A 52 -1.73 97.10 74.37
CA ASP A 52 -2.55 96.59 73.27
C ASP A 52 -1.71 96.10 72.10
N VAL A 53 -0.64 96.83 71.73
CA VAL A 53 0.30 96.40 70.68
C VAL A 53 1.02 95.11 71.10
N SER A 54 1.46 95.04 72.35
CA SER A 54 2.06 93.82 72.92
C SER A 54 1.08 92.63 72.90
N SER A 55 -0.17 92.88 73.28
CA SER A 55 -1.26 91.89 73.23
C SER A 55 -1.57 91.43 71.79
N GLN A 56 -1.58 92.34 70.82
CA GLN A 56 -1.81 92.02 69.41
C GLN A 56 -0.64 91.21 68.82
N ILE A 57 0.60 91.52 69.19
CA ILE A 57 1.80 90.73 68.84
C ILE A 57 1.68 89.31 69.42
N GLN A 58 1.29 89.18 70.69
CA GLN A 58 1.16 87.85 71.31
C GLN A 58 0.06 87.00 70.66
N ARG A 59 -1.12 87.58 70.38
CA ARG A 59 -2.19 86.91 69.61
C ARG A 59 -1.71 86.45 68.22
N ARG A 60 -0.93 87.28 67.51
CA ARG A 60 -0.32 86.90 66.22
C ARG A 60 0.71 85.78 66.37
N ASN A 61 1.57 85.81 67.39
CA ASN A 61 2.54 84.75 67.66
C ASN A 61 1.85 83.42 68.01
N ASP A 62 0.74 83.45 68.75
CA ASP A 62 -0.08 82.26 69.04
C ASP A 62 -0.80 81.74 67.79
N GLN A 63 -1.20 82.63 66.87
CA GLN A 63 -1.76 82.26 65.57
C GLN A 63 -0.69 81.65 64.64
N ILE A 64 0.52 82.22 64.62
CA ILE A 64 1.68 81.68 63.88
C ILE A 64 1.99 80.26 64.37
N ARG A 65 2.15 80.04 65.69
CA ARG A 65 2.37 78.69 66.25
C ARG A 65 1.25 77.69 65.92
N LYS A 66 0.00 78.13 65.83
CA LYS A 66 -1.13 77.29 65.37
C LYS A 66 -1.10 76.97 63.87
N LEU A 67 -0.55 77.85 63.04
CA LEU A 67 -0.36 77.62 61.60
C LEU A 67 0.87 76.75 61.33
N GLU A 68 1.96 76.94 62.08
CA GLU A 68 3.16 76.11 62.04
C GLU A 68 2.84 74.65 62.42
N ALA A 69 2.07 74.43 63.50
CA ALA A 69 1.59 73.10 63.88
C ALA A 69 0.79 72.43 62.75
N LYS A 70 -0.21 73.12 62.18
CA LYS A 70 -1.00 72.61 61.05
C LYS A 70 -0.15 72.33 59.80
N LEU A 71 0.86 73.17 59.54
CA LEU A 71 1.78 72.96 58.42
C LEU A 71 2.62 71.68 58.62
N SER A 72 3.02 71.40 59.87
CA SER A 72 3.66 70.14 60.26
C SER A 72 2.72 68.95 60.08
N ASP A 73 1.47 69.04 60.58
CA ASP A 73 0.46 67.99 60.44
C ASP A 73 0.21 67.64 58.96
N TYR A 74 0.07 68.65 58.09
CA TYR A 74 -0.09 68.44 56.65
C TYR A 74 1.18 67.88 55.97
N ALA A 75 2.38 68.24 56.43
CA ALA A 75 3.63 67.68 55.92
C ALA A 75 3.78 66.19 56.29
N GLU A 76 3.40 65.81 57.52
CA GLU A 76 3.35 64.41 57.94
C GLU A 76 2.27 63.62 57.19
N GLN A 77 1.08 64.20 57.02
CA GLN A 77 0.00 63.58 56.23
C GLN A 77 0.44 63.35 54.77
N LEU A 78 1.09 64.33 54.14
CA LEU A 78 1.62 64.22 52.77
C LEU A 78 2.69 63.12 52.67
N ARG A 79 3.62 63.06 53.63
CA ARG A 79 4.65 62.00 53.73
C ARG A 79 4.04 60.61 53.94
N LEU A 80 2.96 60.51 54.72
CA LEU A 80 2.22 59.25 54.90
C LEU A 80 1.50 58.84 53.62
N MET A 81 0.80 59.77 52.95
CA MET A 81 0.11 59.49 51.68
C MET A 81 1.08 59.11 50.56
N GLN A 82 2.23 59.76 50.46
CA GLN A 82 3.29 59.38 49.53
C GLN A 82 3.78 57.94 49.80
N LYS A 83 4.01 57.58 51.07
CA LYS A 83 4.41 56.22 51.47
C LYS A 83 3.31 55.17 51.26
N THR A 84 2.03 55.53 51.27
CA THR A 84 0.94 54.59 50.89
C THR A 84 0.80 54.47 49.38
N LYS A 85 0.99 55.57 48.62
CA LYS A 85 1.04 55.56 47.16
C LYS A 85 2.13 54.63 46.64
N GLU A 86 3.38 54.80 47.10
CA GLU A 86 4.53 53.96 46.71
C GLU A 86 4.27 52.46 46.95
N LYS A 87 3.65 52.11 48.09
CA LYS A 87 3.26 50.74 48.40
C LYS A 87 2.21 50.18 47.44
N LEU A 88 1.24 51.00 47.02
CA LEU A 88 0.19 50.61 46.08
C LEU A 88 0.74 50.47 44.66
N GLU A 89 1.67 51.34 44.25
CA GLU A 89 2.38 51.25 42.97
C GLU A 89 3.20 49.95 42.89
N ILE A 90 4.02 49.65 43.91
CA ILE A 90 4.79 48.38 44.00
C ILE A 90 3.87 47.15 44.05
N ALA A 91 2.69 47.25 44.68
CA ALA A 91 1.73 46.14 44.72
C ALA A 91 1.04 45.92 43.37
N LEU A 92 0.74 47.00 42.64
CA LEU A 92 0.15 46.96 41.31
C LEU A 92 1.13 46.41 40.27
N GLU A 93 2.38 46.88 40.29
CA GLU A 93 3.48 46.39 39.44
C GLU A 93 3.67 44.87 39.62
N LYS A 94 3.86 44.41 40.87
CA LYS A 94 3.97 42.97 41.18
C LYS A 94 2.75 42.15 40.76
N TYR A 95 1.55 42.72 40.81
CA TYR A 95 0.34 42.06 40.33
C TYR A 95 0.32 41.96 38.79
N GLN A 96 0.73 43.02 38.10
CA GLN A 96 0.84 43.05 36.63
C GLN A 96 1.90 42.05 36.14
N ASP A 97 3.10 42.05 36.74
CA ASP A 97 4.16 41.06 36.46
C ASP A 97 3.67 39.63 36.70
N SER A 98 3.02 39.38 37.85
CA SER A 98 2.47 38.06 38.19
C SER A 98 1.35 37.62 37.26
N SER A 99 0.64 38.56 36.62
CA SER A 99 -0.41 38.29 35.64
C SER A 99 0.18 38.01 34.26
N MET A 100 1.09 38.87 33.80
CA MET A 100 1.80 38.73 32.52
C MET A 100 2.60 37.42 32.47
N ARG A 101 3.33 37.11 33.55
CA ARG A 101 4.09 35.85 33.65
C ARG A 101 3.19 34.63 33.61
N LYS A 102 2.04 34.61 34.30
CA LYS A 102 1.09 33.49 34.21
C LYS A 102 0.54 33.28 32.79
N LEU A 103 0.30 34.36 32.05
CA LEU A 103 -0.11 34.28 30.64
C LEU A 103 1.01 33.76 29.74
N GLN A 104 2.27 34.15 30.01
CA GLN A 104 3.45 33.61 29.33
C GLN A 104 3.65 32.12 29.65
N ASP A 105 3.68 31.73 30.93
CA ASP A 105 3.83 30.34 31.39
C ASP A 105 2.74 29.43 30.75
N GLN A 106 1.49 29.91 30.67
CA GLN A 106 0.41 29.20 29.97
C GLN A 106 0.64 29.08 28.46
N ASN A 107 1.05 30.16 27.79
CA ASN A 107 1.34 30.15 26.36
C ASN A 107 2.50 29.19 26.02
N GLU A 108 3.57 29.21 26.80
CA GLU A 108 4.71 28.28 26.66
C GLU A 108 4.28 26.82 26.92
N ALA A 109 3.44 26.58 27.92
CA ALA A 109 2.88 25.25 28.18
C ALA A 109 1.98 24.75 27.02
N PHE A 110 1.11 25.61 26.46
CA PHE A 110 0.29 25.25 25.31
C PHE A 110 1.12 24.97 24.05
N GLN A 111 2.14 25.79 23.78
CA GLN A 111 3.05 25.57 22.65
C GLN A 111 3.86 24.28 22.82
N THR A 112 4.38 24.01 24.03
CA THR A 112 5.12 22.78 24.36
C THR A 112 4.23 21.54 24.24
N ASN A 113 2.98 21.60 24.70
CA ASN A 113 2.03 20.49 24.58
C ASN A 113 1.68 20.22 23.11
N ARG A 114 1.42 21.28 22.33
CA ARG A 114 1.18 21.17 20.87
C ARG A 114 2.39 20.59 20.13
N ALA A 115 3.61 20.97 20.51
CA ALA A 115 4.84 20.41 19.94
C ALA A 115 4.97 18.92 20.25
N LYS A 116 4.81 18.51 21.51
CA LYS A 116 4.83 17.09 21.93
C LYS A 116 3.76 16.24 21.24
N MET A 117 2.57 16.81 21.00
CA MET A 117 1.52 16.13 20.24
C MET A 117 1.90 15.94 18.77
N ALA A 118 2.51 16.94 18.13
CA ALA A 118 3.00 16.83 16.76
C ALA A 118 4.16 15.82 16.63
N GLU A 119 5.11 15.87 17.56
CA GLU A 119 6.24 14.94 17.69
C GLU A 119 5.75 13.49 17.89
N GLY A 120 4.82 13.26 18.81
CA GLY A 120 4.22 11.95 19.03
C GLY A 120 3.46 11.39 17.82
N MET A 121 2.81 12.25 17.02
CA MET A 121 2.22 11.84 15.74
C MET A 121 3.28 11.53 14.68
N ALA A 122 4.37 12.30 14.61
CA ALA A 122 5.47 12.04 13.69
C ALA A 122 6.16 10.70 13.98
N LEU A 123 6.50 10.42 15.24
CA LEU A 123 7.08 9.15 15.68
C LEU A 123 6.15 7.95 15.44
N ALA A 124 4.82 8.15 15.53
CA ALA A 124 3.85 7.12 15.23
C ALA A 124 3.75 6.80 13.71
N LEU A 125 3.97 7.79 12.85
CA LEU A 125 4.07 7.61 11.39
C LEU A 125 5.40 6.97 11.01
N GLU A 126 6.53 7.47 11.51
CA GLU A 126 7.86 6.91 11.28
C GLU A 126 7.93 5.43 11.69
N LYS A 127 7.35 5.06 12.84
CA LYS A 127 7.22 3.65 13.23
C LYS A 127 6.32 2.85 12.28
N LYS A 128 5.22 3.42 11.76
CA LYS A 128 4.37 2.75 10.76
C LYS A 128 5.13 2.50 9.47
N ASP A 129 5.93 3.46 9.02
CA ASP A 129 6.72 3.36 7.79
C ASP A 129 7.85 2.35 7.94
N GLN A 130 8.54 2.32 9.09
CA GLN A 130 9.51 1.27 9.44
C GLN A 130 8.86 -0.12 9.46
N GLU A 131 7.69 -0.26 10.10
CA GLU A 131 6.90 -1.51 10.07
C GLU A 131 6.42 -1.90 8.66
N TRP A 132 6.38 -1.00 7.68
CA TRP A 132 6.08 -1.31 6.28
C TRP A 132 7.34 -1.69 5.50
N ILE A 133 8.46 -1.02 5.73
CA ILE A 133 9.78 -1.32 5.15
C ILE A 133 10.20 -2.74 5.53
N GLU A 134 10.06 -3.12 6.80
CA GLU A 134 10.38 -4.48 7.29
C GLU A 134 9.51 -5.54 6.60
N LYS A 135 8.20 -5.29 6.43
CA LYS A 135 7.29 -6.21 5.73
C LYS A 135 7.59 -6.31 4.24
N LEU A 136 7.97 -5.21 3.60
CA LEU A 136 8.44 -5.21 2.21
C LEU A 136 9.72 -6.04 2.06
N ALA A 137 10.68 -5.88 2.97
CA ALA A 137 11.92 -6.67 2.96
C ALA A 137 11.64 -8.18 3.14
N THR A 138 10.75 -8.59 4.05
CA THR A 138 10.36 -10.01 4.19
C THR A 138 9.64 -10.53 2.95
N LEU A 139 8.74 -9.75 2.34
CA LEU A 139 8.03 -10.17 1.12
C LEU A 139 8.95 -10.25 -0.10
N GLU A 140 9.95 -9.38 -0.20
CA GLU A 140 11.00 -9.44 -1.23
C GLU A 140 11.87 -10.71 -1.05
N GLN A 141 12.24 -11.03 0.19
CA GLN A 141 12.99 -12.26 0.52
C GLN A 141 12.17 -13.53 0.22
N ASP A 142 10.90 -13.58 0.63
CA ASP A 142 10.01 -14.72 0.34
C ASP A 142 9.82 -14.91 -1.17
N LYS A 143 9.57 -13.82 -1.90
CA LYS A 143 9.48 -13.79 -3.37
C LYS A 143 10.74 -14.33 -4.04
N LEU A 144 11.93 -13.92 -3.58
CA LEU A 144 13.21 -14.44 -4.09
C LEU A 144 13.38 -15.94 -3.79
N SER A 145 12.99 -16.40 -2.61
CA SER A 145 13.05 -17.83 -2.25
C SER A 145 12.10 -18.69 -3.09
N LEU A 146 10.90 -18.17 -3.41
CA LEU A 146 9.92 -18.84 -4.25
C LEU A 146 10.33 -18.85 -5.72
N ALA A 147 10.97 -17.77 -6.22
CA ALA A 147 11.56 -17.74 -7.55
C ALA A 147 12.67 -18.78 -7.71
N ALA A 148 13.65 -18.81 -6.79
CA ALA A 148 14.74 -19.79 -6.82
C ALA A 148 14.25 -21.25 -6.79
N ARG A 149 13.18 -21.52 -6.00
CA ARG A 149 12.55 -22.85 -5.95
C ARG A 149 11.76 -23.20 -7.22
N LEU A 150 11.19 -22.21 -7.92
CA LEU A 150 10.56 -22.40 -9.22
C LEU A 150 11.61 -22.71 -10.29
N ASP A 151 12.70 -21.95 -10.32
CA ASP A 151 13.82 -22.16 -11.23
C ASP A 151 14.41 -23.57 -11.05
N GLU A 152 14.71 -23.98 -9.80
CA GLU A 152 15.15 -25.34 -9.46
C GLU A 152 14.18 -26.42 -9.98
N MET A 153 12.87 -26.23 -9.80
CA MET A 153 11.85 -27.17 -10.30
C MET A 153 11.82 -27.24 -11.83
N THR A 154 12.03 -26.12 -12.53
CA THR A 154 12.11 -26.12 -14.00
C THR A 154 13.38 -26.81 -14.51
N GLU A 155 14.53 -26.61 -13.86
CA GLU A 155 15.78 -27.29 -14.20
C GLU A 155 15.69 -28.81 -13.94
N GLN A 156 15.10 -29.22 -12.80
CA GLN A 156 14.79 -30.63 -12.52
C GLN A 156 13.86 -31.23 -13.58
N SER A 157 12.81 -30.52 -13.98
CA SER A 157 11.89 -30.97 -15.04
C SER A 157 12.59 -31.10 -16.40
N LEU A 158 13.49 -30.17 -16.76
CA LEU A 158 14.26 -30.22 -18.00
C LEU A 158 15.25 -31.40 -18.00
N SER A 159 15.94 -31.64 -16.87
CA SER A 159 16.85 -32.79 -16.72
C SER A 159 16.12 -34.13 -16.77
N LEU A 160 14.87 -34.20 -16.27
CA LEU A 160 14.03 -35.40 -16.38
C LEU A 160 13.49 -35.61 -17.81
N PHE A 161 13.31 -34.54 -18.58
CA PHE A 161 12.94 -34.63 -19.99
C PHE A 161 14.12 -35.14 -20.84
N GLN A 162 15.31 -34.55 -20.69
CA GLN A 162 16.54 -35.02 -21.36
C GLN A 162 16.81 -36.50 -21.08
N LYS A 163 16.71 -36.94 -19.82
CA LYS A 163 16.88 -38.35 -19.43
C LYS A 163 15.78 -39.27 -19.99
N ARG A 164 14.63 -38.74 -20.42
CA ARG A 164 13.63 -39.52 -21.17
C ARG A 164 14.11 -39.70 -22.60
N ASP A 165 14.45 -38.61 -23.28
CA ASP A 165 14.91 -38.63 -24.67
C ASP A 165 16.14 -39.54 -24.84
N ASP A 166 17.12 -39.46 -23.91
CA ASP A 166 18.30 -40.34 -23.86
C ASP A 166 17.93 -41.84 -23.71
N LEU A 167 16.88 -42.16 -22.94
CA LEU A 167 16.42 -43.53 -22.72
C LEU A 167 15.63 -44.05 -23.92
N ASP A 168 14.77 -43.23 -24.51
CA ASP A 168 13.96 -43.58 -25.68
C ASP A 168 14.86 -43.78 -26.92
N GLU A 169 15.95 -43.02 -27.08
CA GLU A 169 16.97 -43.25 -28.11
C GLU A 169 17.72 -44.59 -27.86
N LEU A 170 18.12 -44.85 -26.61
CA LEU A 170 18.84 -46.08 -26.24
C LEU A 170 17.97 -47.34 -26.40
N GLU A 171 16.68 -47.29 -26.05
CA GLU A 171 15.72 -48.36 -26.34
C GLU A 171 15.56 -48.55 -27.86
N GLY A 172 15.52 -47.45 -28.63
CA GLY A 172 15.55 -47.48 -30.09
C GLY A 172 16.76 -48.25 -30.67
N PHE A 173 17.98 -47.98 -30.18
CA PHE A 173 19.17 -48.73 -30.57
C PHE A 173 19.11 -50.20 -30.13
N GLN A 174 18.67 -50.47 -28.89
CA GLN A 174 18.57 -51.83 -28.36
C GLN A 174 17.56 -52.68 -29.16
N GLN A 175 16.44 -52.09 -29.54
CA GLN A 175 15.42 -52.72 -30.40
C GLN A 175 15.94 -52.96 -31.82
N GLN A 176 16.76 -52.04 -32.35
CA GLN A 176 17.42 -52.21 -33.66
C GLN A 176 18.41 -53.38 -33.65
N GLU A 177 19.26 -53.50 -32.62
CA GLU A 177 20.18 -54.64 -32.47
C GLU A 177 19.43 -55.96 -32.25
N LEU A 178 18.38 -55.97 -31.42
CA LEU A 178 17.55 -57.15 -31.22
C LEU A 178 16.90 -57.64 -32.54
N ALA A 179 16.45 -56.71 -33.38
CA ALA A 179 15.92 -57.02 -34.72
C ALA A 179 17.01 -57.59 -35.66
N LYS A 180 18.23 -57.02 -35.66
CA LYS A 180 19.37 -57.55 -36.43
C LYS A 180 19.73 -58.97 -35.99
N VAL A 181 19.85 -59.21 -34.68
CA VAL A 181 20.15 -60.54 -34.11
C VAL A 181 19.07 -61.55 -34.46
N LYS A 182 17.78 -61.20 -34.29
CA LYS A 182 16.65 -62.06 -34.64
C LYS A 182 16.66 -62.46 -36.12
N HIS A 183 16.98 -61.52 -37.03
CA HIS A 183 17.11 -61.78 -38.46
C HIS A 183 18.29 -62.70 -38.80
N MET A 184 19.46 -62.50 -38.18
CA MET A 184 20.61 -63.40 -38.35
C MET A 184 20.33 -64.82 -37.85
N LEU A 185 19.60 -64.95 -36.74
CA LEU A 185 19.26 -66.23 -36.13
C LEU A 185 18.27 -67.00 -37.02
N LEU A 186 17.19 -66.36 -37.48
CA LEU A 186 16.25 -66.95 -38.45
C LEU A 186 16.96 -67.47 -39.71
N ARG A 187 17.82 -66.65 -40.32
CA ARG A 187 18.63 -67.06 -41.49
C ARG A 187 19.54 -68.26 -41.20
N ARG A 188 20.04 -68.40 -39.97
CA ARG A 188 20.84 -69.56 -39.55
C ARG A 188 19.98 -70.80 -39.32
N GLU A 189 18.78 -70.67 -38.77
CA GLU A 189 17.82 -71.77 -38.64
C GLU A 189 17.36 -72.28 -40.01
N GLU A 190 17.12 -71.40 -40.98
CA GLU A 190 16.83 -71.76 -42.38
C GLU A 190 17.98 -72.59 -42.99
N GLN A 191 19.22 -72.12 -42.85
CA GLN A 191 20.42 -72.83 -43.33
C GLN A 191 20.63 -74.18 -42.64
N LEU A 192 20.35 -74.27 -41.34
CA LEU A 192 20.41 -75.54 -40.59
C LEU A 192 19.30 -76.50 -41.03
N SER A 193 18.08 -76.01 -41.24
CA SER A 193 16.97 -76.83 -41.75
C SER A 193 17.22 -77.35 -43.17
N GLN A 194 17.87 -76.55 -44.03
CA GLN A 194 18.33 -76.99 -45.35
C GLN A 194 19.38 -78.11 -45.21
N ARG A 195 20.42 -77.90 -44.39
CA ARG A 195 21.46 -78.91 -44.11
C ARG A 195 20.92 -80.18 -43.49
N GLU A 196 19.93 -80.10 -42.61
CA GLU A 196 19.29 -81.26 -42.00
C GLU A 196 18.48 -82.07 -43.03
N LYS A 197 17.83 -81.41 -43.99
CA LYS A 197 17.15 -82.07 -45.12
C LYS A 197 18.14 -82.72 -46.09
N GLU A 198 19.24 -82.03 -46.42
CA GLU A 198 20.36 -82.57 -47.21
C GLU A 198 20.94 -83.84 -46.54
N LEU A 199 21.17 -83.79 -45.22
CA LEU A 199 21.70 -84.93 -44.45
C LEU A 199 20.70 -86.08 -44.31
N LYS A 200 19.39 -85.82 -44.22
CA LYS A 200 18.36 -86.87 -44.22
C LYS A 200 18.27 -87.56 -45.57
N LEU A 201 18.16 -86.82 -46.68
CA LEU A 201 18.21 -87.36 -48.04
C LEU A 201 19.45 -88.23 -48.27
N ARG A 202 20.64 -87.72 -47.91
CA ARG A 202 21.90 -88.45 -48.08
C ARG A 202 22.05 -89.63 -47.10
N GLY A 203 21.36 -89.58 -45.96
CA GLY A 203 21.26 -90.68 -45.01
C GLY A 203 20.29 -91.77 -45.49
N GLU A 204 19.24 -91.39 -46.21
CA GLU A 204 18.30 -92.30 -46.88
C GLU A 204 18.97 -92.99 -48.08
N GLU A 205 19.71 -92.25 -48.93
CA GLU A 205 20.58 -92.81 -49.98
C GLU A 205 21.63 -93.81 -49.43
N LEU A 206 22.13 -93.59 -48.22
CA LEU A 206 23.08 -94.50 -47.55
C LEU A 206 22.41 -95.68 -46.82
N ASN A 207 21.08 -95.68 -46.68
CA ASN A 207 20.31 -96.80 -46.11
C ASN A 207 19.51 -97.59 -47.16
N THR A 208 19.42 -97.11 -48.41
CA THR A 208 19.05 -97.95 -49.56
C THR A 208 20.23 -98.87 -49.92
N PRO A 209 20.11 -100.21 -49.77
CA PRO A 209 21.19 -101.12 -50.13
C PRO A 209 21.24 -101.31 -51.65
N ASP A 210 22.26 -100.73 -52.29
CA ASP A 210 22.55 -100.95 -53.71
C ASP A 210 23.49 -102.16 -53.88
N PRO A 211 23.09 -103.24 -54.57
CA PRO A 211 23.87 -104.49 -54.62
C PRO A 211 25.06 -104.49 -55.59
N ASP A 212 25.28 -103.45 -56.40
CA ASP A 212 26.32 -103.44 -57.46
C ASP A 212 27.24 -102.19 -57.39
N SER A 213 28.36 -102.28 -56.66
CA SER A 213 29.46 -101.30 -56.78
C SER A 213 30.88 -101.84 -56.55
N GLU A 214 31.08 -103.17 -56.53
CA GLU A 214 32.43 -103.75 -56.68
C GLU A 214 32.91 -103.64 -58.14
N THR A 215 33.23 -102.44 -58.64
CA THR A 215 34.17 -102.24 -59.78
C THR A 215 34.37 -100.75 -60.14
N LYS A 216 35.35 -100.08 -59.48
CA LYS A 216 36.36 -99.18 -60.10
C LYS A 216 37.24 -98.48 -59.05
N GLU A 217 37.92 -99.30 -58.26
CA GLU A 217 39.22 -98.86 -57.79
C GLU A 217 40.16 -98.67 -59.01
N ARG A 218 41.15 -97.78 -58.88
CA ARG A 218 42.31 -97.65 -59.78
C ARG A 218 42.04 -97.15 -61.21
N LEU A 219 42.19 -95.82 -61.41
CA LEU A 219 43.22 -95.25 -62.30
C LEU A 219 43.38 -93.72 -62.15
N GLN A 220 44.54 -93.33 -61.60
CA GLN A 220 45.43 -92.19 -61.94
C GLN A 220 44.85 -90.80 -62.32
N GLU A 221 45.19 -89.67 -61.67
CA GLU A 221 46.50 -89.08 -61.27
C GLU A 221 46.93 -87.93 -62.21
N SER A 222 46.53 -86.70 -61.87
CA SER A 222 47.13 -85.40 -62.30
C SER A 222 46.28 -84.23 -61.75
N ARG A 223 46.77 -83.00 -61.51
CA ARG A 223 48.15 -82.50 -61.34
C ARG A 223 48.14 -81.04 -60.82
N GLN A 224 48.81 -80.79 -59.69
CA GLN A 224 49.64 -79.59 -59.36
C GLN A 224 49.19 -78.15 -59.72
N GLU A 225 49.06 -77.28 -58.68
CA GLU A 225 49.22 -75.79 -58.67
C GLU A 225 48.29 -74.92 -59.58
N LYS A 226 47.79 -73.73 -59.19
CA LYS A 226 48.56 -72.55 -58.73
C LYS A 226 47.71 -71.42 -58.10
N SER A 227 48.39 -70.32 -57.76
CA SER A 227 48.04 -69.10 -57.01
C SER A 227 47.31 -67.95 -57.77
N THR A 228 47.13 -66.82 -57.07
CA THR A 228 46.63 -65.46 -57.44
C THR A 228 45.10 -65.28 -57.37
N ASP A 229 44.50 -64.29 -56.68
CA ASP A 229 44.81 -62.87 -56.31
C ASP A 229 44.19 -61.81 -57.26
N LYS A 230 43.73 -60.67 -56.70
CA LYS A 230 43.17 -59.44 -57.33
C LYS A 230 41.71 -59.47 -57.84
N THR A 231 40.96 -58.35 -57.96
CA THR A 231 40.96 -57.00 -57.32
C THR A 231 39.65 -56.23 -57.68
N ILE A 232 39.06 -55.54 -56.69
CA ILE A 232 38.21 -54.30 -56.69
C ILE A 232 37.45 -53.84 -57.97
N SER A 233 36.13 -53.65 -57.83
CA SER A 233 35.30 -52.47 -58.26
C SER A 233 33.82 -52.77 -57.88
N GLU A 234 32.98 -51.98 -57.20
CA GLU A 234 32.71 -50.53 -56.99
C GLU A 234 31.81 -49.79 -58.00
N THR A 235 30.61 -49.39 -57.52
CA THR A 235 29.72 -48.27 -57.93
C THR A 235 29.07 -48.25 -59.35
N PRO A 236 27.99 -47.46 -59.61
CA PRO A 236 27.18 -46.58 -58.74
C PRO A 236 25.63 -46.78 -58.78
N MET A 237 24.93 -45.94 -57.99
CA MET A 237 23.47 -45.66 -57.95
C MET A 237 22.87 -45.10 -59.27
N PRO A 238 21.53 -45.13 -59.48
CA PRO A 238 20.63 -44.04 -59.07
C PRO A 238 19.23 -44.47 -58.55
N ALA A 239 18.39 -43.52 -58.15
CA ALA A 239 17.08 -43.73 -57.51
C ALA A 239 15.92 -42.97 -58.18
N THR A 240 14.69 -43.50 -58.06
CA THR A 240 13.40 -42.77 -58.16
C THR A 240 12.26 -43.56 -57.50
N ALA A 241 11.20 -42.87 -57.02
CA ALA A 241 9.99 -43.46 -56.41
C ALA A 241 8.84 -43.63 -57.45
N PRO A 242 7.67 -44.26 -57.13
CA PRO A 242 6.61 -43.57 -56.35
C PRO A 242 5.71 -44.46 -55.43
N THR A 243 4.75 -43.80 -54.78
CA THR A 243 3.59 -44.23 -53.95
C THR A 243 2.39 -44.79 -54.78
N PRO A 244 1.17 -45.14 -54.26
CA PRO A 244 0.62 -45.28 -52.88
C PRO A 244 -0.32 -46.52 -52.60
N ALA A 245 -0.93 -46.55 -51.39
CA ALA A 245 -2.20 -47.24 -50.99
C ALA A 245 -2.16 -48.78 -50.79
N SER A 246 -3.09 -49.46 -50.09
CA SER A 246 -4.35 -49.09 -49.39
C SER A 246 -4.74 -50.13 -48.30
N GLY A 247 -5.67 -49.84 -47.37
CA GLY A 247 -6.43 -50.88 -46.62
C GLY A 247 -6.69 -50.67 -45.11
N LEU A 248 -7.97 -50.68 -44.72
CA LEU A 248 -8.53 -50.71 -43.33
C LEU A 248 -9.44 -51.98 -43.23
N PRO A 249 -9.72 -52.58 -42.03
CA PRO A 249 -10.75 -52.03 -41.12
C PRO A 249 -10.60 -52.32 -39.59
N GLN A 250 -11.61 -51.89 -38.82
CA GLN A 250 -11.78 -51.96 -37.34
C GLN A 250 -12.06 -53.40 -36.82
N THR A 251 -12.16 -53.77 -35.52
CA THR A 251 -12.46 -53.11 -34.21
C THR A 251 -11.60 -53.78 -33.07
N SER A 252 -11.79 -53.76 -31.73
CA SER A 252 -12.77 -53.25 -30.73
C SER A 252 -12.20 -53.32 -29.28
N GLY A 253 -12.73 -52.52 -28.32
CA GLY A 253 -12.81 -52.89 -26.88
C GLY A 253 -11.77 -52.29 -25.87
N PRO A 254 -12.22 -51.65 -24.75
CA PRO A 254 -11.39 -51.15 -23.62
C PRO A 254 -11.61 -52.01 -22.33
N PRO A 255 -11.21 -51.64 -21.07
CA PRO A 255 -10.42 -50.51 -20.51
C PRO A 255 -9.23 -51.04 -19.63
N PRO A 256 -8.66 -50.39 -18.57
CA PRO A 256 -8.80 -49.01 -18.04
C PRO A 256 -7.49 -48.24 -17.69
N ILE A 257 -7.59 -46.91 -17.62
CA ILE A 257 -6.74 -46.03 -16.78
C ILE A 257 -7.67 -45.05 -16.04
N THR A 258 -7.30 -44.64 -14.82
CA THR A 258 -8.16 -43.90 -13.89
C THR A 258 -8.00 -42.38 -13.95
N SER A 259 -9.14 -41.68 -13.83
CA SER A 259 -9.31 -40.39 -13.12
C SER A 259 -8.37 -39.21 -13.45
N ASN A 260 -8.78 -38.35 -14.41
CA ASN A 260 -9.33 -37.00 -14.10
C ASN A 260 -9.13 -36.00 -15.26
N THR A 261 -10.19 -35.75 -16.03
CA THR A 261 -10.28 -34.61 -16.95
C THR A 261 -11.67 -34.00 -16.86
N THR A 262 -11.79 -32.83 -16.23
CA THR A 262 -13.07 -32.13 -16.09
C THR A 262 -13.40 -31.37 -17.37
N VAL A 263 -14.28 -31.93 -18.20
CA VAL A 263 -14.84 -31.22 -19.36
C VAL A 263 -15.80 -30.15 -18.84
N THR A 264 -15.38 -28.89 -18.86
CA THR A 264 -16.24 -27.74 -18.54
C THR A 264 -17.05 -27.34 -19.77
N ASN A 265 -18.37 -27.20 -19.60
CA ASN A 265 -19.28 -26.93 -20.69
C ASN A 265 -19.24 -25.44 -21.08
N SER A 266 -18.69 -25.12 -22.26
CA SER A 266 -18.47 -23.73 -22.70
C SER A 266 -19.76 -22.93 -22.93
N SER A 267 -20.90 -23.57 -23.15
CA SER A 267 -22.20 -22.89 -23.31
C SER A 267 -22.74 -22.36 -21.97
N ASP A 268 -22.64 -23.13 -20.88
CA ASP A 268 -23.09 -22.68 -19.54
C ASP A 268 -22.43 -21.36 -19.11
N LEU A 269 -21.15 -21.17 -19.44
CA LEU A 269 -20.39 -19.94 -19.17
C LEU A 269 -20.86 -18.73 -20.01
N THR A 270 -21.56 -18.98 -21.11
CA THR A 270 -22.12 -17.96 -22.01
C THR A 270 -23.54 -17.61 -21.57
N ASP A 271 -24.40 -18.61 -21.34
CA ASP A 271 -25.76 -18.41 -20.83
C ASP A 271 -25.75 -17.73 -19.45
N THR A 272 -24.87 -18.17 -18.55
CA THR A 272 -24.67 -17.54 -17.22
C THR A 272 -24.21 -16.07 -17.36
N ARG A 273 -23.41 -15.75 -18.37
CA ARG A 273 -22.95 -14.38 -18.63
C ARG A 273 -24.09 -13.48 -19.14
N GLU A 274 -24.95 -14.00 -20.01
CA GLU A 274 -26.09 -13.26 -20.54
C GLU A 274 -27.17 -13.02 -19.46
N ILE A 275 -27.47 -14.03 -18.64
CA ILE A 275 -28.31 -13.90 -17.44
C ILE A 275 -27.74 -12.86 -16.47
N ASN A 276 -26.41 -12.87 -16.26
CA ASN A 276 -25.74 -11.86 -15.43
C ASN A 276 -25.86 -10.44 -16.03
N PHE A 277 -25.93 -10.25 -17.35
CA PHE A 277 -26.15 -8.94 -17.96
C PHE A 277 -27.60 -8.44 -17.82
N GLU A 278 -28.61 -9.31 -17.96
CA GLU A 278 -30.00 -8.93 -17.65
C GLU A 278 -30.16 -8.53 -16.17
N TYR A 279 -29.60 -9.33 -15.27
CA TYR A 279 -29.65 -9.05 -13.84
C TYR A 279 -28.84 -7.78 -13.48
N LEU A 280 -27.66 -7.58 -14.07
CA LEU A 280 -26.86 -6.36 -13.89
C LEU A 280 -27.62 -5.11 -14.33
N LYS A 281 -28.33 -5.14 -15.45
CA LYS A 281 -29.17 -4.01 -15.92
C LYS A 281 -30.20 -3.61 -14.86
N HIS A 282 -30.87 -4.59 -14.24
CA HIS A 282 -31.80 -4.34 -13.14
C HIS A 282 -31.09 -3.84 -11.86
N VAL A 283 -29.97 -4.46 -11.47
CA VAL A 283 -29.20 -4.08 -10.27
C VAL A 283 -28.63 -2.66 -10.38
N VAL A 284 -28.10 -2.27 -11.54
CA VAL A 284 -27.58 -0.91 -11.80
C VAL A 284 -28.71 0.12 -11.80
N LEU A 285 -29.84 -0.17 -12.46
CA LEU A 285 -31.00 0.72 -12.44
C LEU A 285 -31.59 0.88 -11.03
N LYS A 286 -31.63 -0.20 -10.24
CA LYS A 286 -32.01 -0.14 -8.83
C LYS A 286 -30.98 0.67 -8.02
N PHE A 287 -29.68 0.44 -8.21
CA PHE A 287 -28.62 1.20 -7.52
C PHE A 287 -28.69 2.70 -7.77
N MET A 288 -28.99 3.13 -9.00
CA MET A 288 -29.20 4.55 -9.33
C MET A 288 -30.47 5.16 -8.71
N SER A 289 -31.40 4.33 -8.21
CA SER A 289 -32.71 4.72 -7.69
C SER A 289 -32.89 4.48 -6.17
N SER A 290 -32.03 3.66 -5.57
CA SER A 290 -32.11 3.21 -4.18
C SER A 290 -31.54 4.22 -3.18
N ARG A 291 -31.91 4.03 -1.91
CA ARG A 291 -31.41 4.83 -0.77
C ARG A 291 -30.19 4.16 -0.13
N GLU A 292 -29.43 4.95 0.63
CA GLU A 292 -28.12 4.60 1.21
C GLU A 292 -27.97 3.16 1.71
N ALA A 293 -28.86 2.68 2.59
CA ALA A 293 -28.79 1.33 3.17
C ALA A 293 -28.94 0.18 2.15
N GLU A 294 -29.71 0.36 1.08
CA GLU A 294 -29.80 -0.62 -0.03
C GLU A 294 -28.61 -0.48 -0.98
N ALA A 295 -28.15 0.73 -1.22
CA ALA A 295 -27.12 1.04 -2.20
C ALA A 295 -25.78 0.33 -1.90
N PHE A 296 -25.41 0.15 -0.63
CA PHE A 296 -24.26 -0.68 -0.25
C PHE A 296 -24.41 -2.16 -0.60
N GLN A 297 -25.61 -2.73 -0.46
CA GLN A 297 -25.87 -4.13 -0.85
C GLN A 297 -25.81 -4.29 -2.37
N LEU A 298 -26.29 -3.29 -3.10
CA LEU A 298 -26.26 -3.24 -4.56
C LEU A 298 -24.84 -3.03 -5.10
N ILE A 299 -23.99 -2.22 -4.45
CA ILE A 299 -22.54 -2.16 -4.76
C ILE A 299 -21.93 -3.57 -4.69
N ARG A 300 -22.24 -4.34 -3.65
CA ARG A 300 -21.72 -5.71 -3.50
C ARG A 300 -22.26 -6.69 -4.56
N ALA A 301 -23.48 -6.47 -5.06
CA ALA A 301 -24.02 -7.24 -6.19
C ALA A 301 -23.36 -6.85 -7.52
N ILE A 302 -23.16 -5.56 -7.79
CA ILE A 302 -22.45 -5.06 -8.98
C ILE A 302 -20.99 -5.56 -8.98
N SER A 303 -20.33 -5.53 -7.82
CA SER A 303 -18.97 -6.02 -7.63
C SER A 303 -18.78 -7.48 -8.09
N VAL A 304 -19.70 -8.37 -7.70
CA VAL A 304 -19.69 -9.78 -8.13
C VAL A 304 -20.01 -9.91 -9.63
N LEU A 305 -20.98 -9.16 -10.15
CA LEU A 305 -21.40 -9.27 -11.56
C LEU A 305 -20.35 -8.72 -12.54
N LEU A 306 -19.66 -7.63 -12.18
CA LEU A 306 -18.64 -6.97 -12.99
C LEU A 306 -17.20 -7.36 -12.62
N HIS A 307 -17.02 -8.26 -11.63
CA HIS A 307 -15.72 -8.75 -11.18
C HIS A 307 -14.77 -7.62 -10.72
N PHE A 308 -15.32 -6.63 -9.99
CA PHE A 308 -14.54 -5.51 -9.46
C PHE A 308 -13.49 -5.97 -8.45
N THR A 309 -12.36 -5.27 -8.41
CA THR A 309 -11.41 -5.43 -7.31
C THR A 309 -11.96 -4.81 -6.03
N LYS A 310 -11.38 -5.16 -4.88
CA LYS A 310 -11.79 -4.62 -3.58
C LYS A 310 -11.60 -3.10 -3.50
N GLU A 311 -10.58 -2.59 -4.17
CA GLU A 311 -10.26 -1.16 -4.29
C GLU A 311 -11.31 -0.41 -5.13
N GLU A 312 -11.86 -1.06 -6.15
CA GLU A 312 -12.95 -0.52 -6.97
C GLU A 312 -14.28 -0.52 -6.22
N GLU A 313 -14.59 -1.60 -5.50
CA GLU A 313 -15.76 -1.69 -4.63
C GLU A 313 -15.71 -0.63 -3.50
N ASP A 314 -14.56 -0.47 -2.84
CA ASP A 314 -14.38 0.51 -1.77
C ASP A 314 -14.34 1.96 -2.29
N MET A 315 -13.86 2.20 -3.51
CA MET A 315 -13.97 3.51 -4.18
C MET A 315 -15.43 3.89 -4.48
N LEU A 316 -16.28 2.92 -4.84
CA LEU A 316 -17.71 3.15 -5.03
C LEU A 316 -18.42 3.45 -3.70
N LYS A 317 -18.07 2.76 -2.61
CA LYS A 317 -18.55 3.06 -1.24
C LYS A 317 -18.20 4.50 -0.84
N GLN A 318 -16.92 4.86 -0.92
CA GLN A 318 -16.44 6.21 -0.59
C GLN A 318 -17.08 7.29 -1.47
N THR A 319 -17.39 6.99 -2.74
CA THR A 319 -18.08 7.91 -3.65
C THR A 319 -19.56 8.07 -3.28
N LEU A 320 -20.23 7.01 -2.83
CA LEU A 320 -21.59 7.04 -2.30
C LEU A 320 -21.66 7.84 -0.99
N GLU A 321 -20.81 7.52 -0.03
CA GLU A 321 -20.67 8.23 1.26
C GLU A 321 -20.41 9.72 1.06
N TYR A 322 -19.48 10.07 0.16
CA TYR A 322 -19.22 11.47 -0.20
C TYR A 322 -20.44 12.17 -0.82
N LYS A 323 -21.24 11.48 -1.64
CA LYS A 323 -22.45 12.06 -2.25
C LYS A 323 -23.60 12.25 -1.26
N MET A 324 -23.66 11.45 -0.19
CA MET A 324 -24.70 11.55 0.84
C MET A 324 -24.29 12.45 2.01
N SER A 325 -22.99 12.58 2.29
CA SER A 325 -22.48 13.45 3.36
C SER A 325 -22.50 14.94 3.00
N TRP A 326 -23.05 15.77 3.88
CA TRP A 326 -22.94 17.23 3.81
C TRP A 326 -21.51 17.74 4.06
N PHE A 327 -20.61 16.91 4.59
CA PHE A 327 -19.21 17.24 4.86
C PHE A 327 -18.26 16.17 4.33
N GLY A 328 -17.54 16.49 3.26
CA GLY A 328 -16.47 15.67 2.72
C GLY A 328 -15.70 16.38 1.61
N SER A 329 -14.52 15.86 1.30
CA SER A 329 -13.82 16.11 0.03
C SER A 329 -14.14 14.96 -0.93
N LYS A 330 -14.30 15.25 -2.22
CA LYS A 330 -14.53 14.20 -3.23
C LYS A 330 -13.38 13.19 -3.18
N PRO A 331 -13.64 11.87 -3.11
CA PRO A 331 -12.57 10.87 -3.12
C PRO A 331 -11.77 10.96 -4.41
N THR A 332 -10.45 10.84 -4.29
CA THR A 332 -9.53 10.84 -5.42
C THR A 332 -9.51 9.45 -6.07
N PRO A 333 -9.73 9.33 -7.40
CA PRO A 333 -9.70 8.04 -8.07
C PRO A 333 -8.28 7.45 -8.04
N LYS A 334 -8.11 6.29 -7.41
CA LYS A 334 -6.82 5.62 -7.27
C LYS A 334 -6.42 4.89 -8.56
N GLY A 335 -5.83 5.61 -9.50
CA GLY A 335 -4.99 5.08 -10.61
C GLY A 335 -5.67 4.27 -11.73
N ILE A 336 -6.71 3.48 -11.44
CA ILE A 336 -7.24 2.44 -12.34
C ILE A 336 -8.23 3.01 -13.37
N ILE A 337 -9.08 3.97 -12.99
CA ILE A 337 -10.03 4.60 -13.92
C ILE A 337 -9.33 5.66 -14.80
N ARG A 338 -8.65 5.19 -15.85
CA ARG A 338 -8.39 6.00 -17.05
C ARG A 338 -8.74 5.18 -18.30
N PRO A 339 -9.95 5.32 -18.87
CA PRO A 339 -10.34 4.56 -20.06
C PRO A 339 -9.50 5.03 -21.26
N SER A 340 -8.59 4.18 -21.72
CA SER A 340 -7.68 4.45 -22.85
C SER A 340 -8.40 4.34 -24.21
N ILE A 341 -9.43 5.14 -24.42
CA ILE A 341 -10.18 5.24 -25.68
C ILE A 341 -9.72 6.45 -26.52
N SER A 342 -8.45 6.43 -26.93
CA SER A 342 -7.88 7.46 -27.82
C SER A 342 -6.77 6.87 -28.70
N GLY A 343 -7.11 5.82 -29.47
CA GLY A 343 -6.29 5.41 -30.59
C GLY A 343 -6.38 6.45 -31.70
N THR A 344 -5.37 7.29 -31.85
CA THR A 344 -5.31 8.33 -32.89
C THR A 344 -4.93 7.71 -34.24
N SER A 345 -5.91 7.12 -34.93
CA SER A 345 -5.77 6.61 -36.28
C SER A 345 -5.75 7.75 -37.31
N SER A 346 -4.59 8.39 -37.49
CA SER A 346 -4.35 9.29 -38.62
C SER A 346 -3.82 8.49 -39.82
N TRP A 347 -4.73 8.10 -40.72
CA TRP A 347 -4.38 7.81 -42.11
C TRP A 347 -4.41 9.10 -42.93
N SER A 348 -3.59 9.14 -44.00
CA SER A 348 -3.25 10.31 -44.84
C SER A 348 -2.29 11.30 -44.17
#